data_AF-A0A5N5ZLZ3-F1
#
_entry.id   AF-A0A5N5ZLZ3-F1
#
_cell.length_a   1.000
_cell.length_b   1.000
_cell.length_c   1.000
_cell.angle_alpha   90.00
_cell.angle_beta   90.00
_cell.angle_gamma   90.00
#
_symmetry.space_group_name_H-M   'P 1'
#
loop_
_entity.id
_entity.type
_entity.pdbx_description
1 polymer ?
#
loop_
_entity_poly.entity_id
_entity_poly.type
_entity_poly.pdbx_seq_one_letter_code
_entity_poly.pdbx_strand_id
1 'polypeptide(L)'
;MHNFKNRKIQELYNYLVDDFDWNAFTYSQYYVLETFGKHIDKLKDEDWNYFEKNIDLWASEILHRLAIVIVEYKSKSLDYVLQNRVYCLALIHCLDEEASDLTHNLAAELGLGVDLEVEILEKVIERLEELLNNYIIVAKCQGEKHTKHTIDFVKKKLNVTLEKNKANNI
;
A
#
# COMPACT_ATOMS: atom_id res chain seq x y z
N MET A 1 -1.37 15.49 -17.95
CA MET A 1 -1.31 14.05 -18.23
C MET A 1 0.11 13.58 -17.92
N HIS A 2 0.31 12.86 -16.82
CA HIS A 2 1.62 12.31 -16.47
C HIS A 2 1.99 11.19 -17.45
N ASN A 3 3.26 11.13 -17.84
CA ASN A 3 3.75 10.17 -18.84
C ASN A 3 4.92 9.36 -18.28
N PHE A 4 4.66 8.09 -17.97
CA PHE A 4 5.64 7.11 -17.54
C PHE A 4 6.31 6.46 -18.77
N LYS A 5 7.62 6.25 -18.68
CA LYS A 5 8.38 5.53 -19.72
C LYS A 5 7.98 4.06 -19.78
N ASN A 6 7.60 3.47 -18.64
CA ASN A 6 7.06 2.11 -18.60
C ASN A 6 5.58 2.13 -19.03
N ARG A 7 5.30 1.61 -20.23
CA ARG A 7 3.95 1.58 -20.81
C ARG A 7 2.95 0.79 -19.96
N LYS A 8 3.34 -0.31 -19.33
CA LYS A 8 2.39 -1.10 -18.53
C LYS A 8 2.00 -0.38 -17.24
N ILE A 9 2.97 0.29 -16.61
CA ILE A 9 2.73 1.16 -15.46
C ILE A 9 1.87 2.36 -15.86
N GLN A 10 2.09 2.95 -17.05
CA GLN A 10 1.19 3.98 -17.60
C GLN A 10 -0.24 3.45 -17.77
N GLU A 11 -0.41 2.26 -18.32
CA GLU A 11 -1.73 1.66 -18.54
C GLU A 11 -2.45 1.37 -17.21
N LEU A 12 -1.73 0.90 -16.19
CA LEU A 12 -2.28 0.74 -14.85
C LEU A 12 -2.69 2.09 -14.24
N TYR A 13 -1.82 3.09 -14.36
CA TYR A 13 -2.10 4.44 -13.87
C TYR A 13 -3.35 5.02 -14.53
N ASN A 14 -3.45 4.95 -15.87
CA ASN A 14 -4.60 5.45 -16.61
C ASN A 14 -5.89 4.74 -16.18
N TYR A 15 -5.87 3.42 -15.99
CA TYR A 15 -7.03 2.70 -15.47
C TYR A 15 -7.49 3.28 -14.13
N LEU A 16 -6.55 3.51 -13.20
CA LEU A 16 -6.88 4.04 -11.87
C LEU A 16 -7.36 5.50 -11.88
N VAL A 17 -6.97 6.28 -12.89
CA VAL A 17 -7.39 7.67 -13.07
C VAL A 17 -8.75 7.75 -13.75
N ASP A 18 -8.88 7.12 -14.91
CA ASP A 18 -9.96 7.37 -15.87
C ASP A 18 -11.09 6.33 -15.78
N ASP A 19 -10.75 5.07 -15.51
CA ASP A 19 -11.68 3.93 -15.65
C ASP A 19 -12.10 3.31 -14.31
N PHE A 20 -11.47 3.70 -13.20
CA PHE A 20 -11.74 3.14 -11.88
C PHE A 20 -13.06 3.67 -11.31
N ASP A 21 -14.04 2.79 -11.19
CA ASP A 21 -15.36 3.11 -10.62
C ASP A 21 -15.42 2.77 -9.13
N TRP A 22 -15.37 3.82 -8.30
CA TRP A 22 -15.49 3.73 -6.84
C TRP A 22 -16.81 3.12 -6.37
N ASN A 23 -17.93 3.43 -7.04
CA ASN A 23 -19.23 2.90 -6.65
C ASN A 23 -19.31 1.41 -6.96
N ALA A 24 -18.85 1.01 -8.15
CA ALA A 24 -18.75 -0.40 -8.49
C ALA A 24 -17.80 -1.14 -7.52
N PHE A 25 -16.66 -0.54 -7.17
CA PHE A 25 -15.75 -1.14 -6.18
C PHE A 25 -16.38 -1.25 -4.78
N THR A 26 -17.29 -0.37 -4.41
CA THR A 26 -17.91 -0.43 -3.07
C THR A 26 -19.04 -1.45 -3.00
N TYR A 27 -19.84 -1.56 -4.07
CA TYR A 27 -21.09 -2.32 -4.05
C TYR A 27 -21.09 -3.59 -4.93
N SER A 28 -20.18 -3.69 -5.90
CA SER A 28 -20.10 -4.79 -6.88
C SER A 28 -18.67 -4.97 -7.42
N GLN A 29 -17.76 -5.38 -6.52
CA GLN A 29 -16.31 -5.44 -6.77
C GLN A 29 -15.87 -6.30 -7.95
N TYR A 30 -16.67 -7.29 -8.33
CA TYR A 30 -16.27 -8.32 -9.30
C TYR A 30 -15.71 -7.74 -10.61
N TYR A 31 -16.44 -6.81 -11.23
CA TYR A 31 -16.03 -6.23 -12.51
C TYR A 31 -14.79 -5.34 -12.40
N VAL A 32 -14.66 -4.60 -11.30
CA VAL A 32 -13.49 -3.74 -11.02
C VAL A 32 -12.25 -4.60 -10.82
N LEU A 33 -12.35 -5.67 -10.03
CA LEU A 33 -11.23 -6.59 -9.78
C LEU A 33 -10.84 -7.37 -11.05
N GLU A 34 -11.81 -7.80 -11.87
CA GLU A 34 -11.54 -8.45 -13.15
C GLU A 34 -10.78 -7.50 -14.11
N THR A 35 -11.22 -6.25 -14.21
CA THR A 35 -10.60 -5.26 -15.08
C THR A 35 -9.21 -4.89 -14.57
N PHE A 36 -9.07 -4.61 -13.28
CA PHE A 36 -7.78 -4.38 -12.63
C PHE A 36 -6.79 -5.52 -12.87
N GLY A 37 -7.24 -6.77 -12.80
CA GLY A 37 -6.43 -7.95 -13.08
C GLY A 37 -5.79 -7.95 -14.47
N LYS A 38 -6.49 -7.45 -15.49
CA LYS A 38 -5.95 -7.31 -16.87
C LYS A 38 -4.74 -6.37 -16.94
N HIS A 39 -4.62 -5.44 -16.00
CA HIS A 39 -3.48 -4.54 -15.90
C HIS A 39 -2.36 -5.10 -15.03
N ILE A 40 -2.70 -5.75 -13.92
CA ILE A 40 -1.75 -6.25 -12.92
C ILE A 40 -1.10 -7.57 -13.32
N ASP A 41 -1.85 -8.56 -13.82
CA ASP A 41 -1.34 -9.92 -14.04
C ASP A 41 -0.23 -9.99 -15.11
N LYS A 42 -0.10 -8.94 -15.94
CA LYS A 42 0.95 -8.82 -16.96
C LYS A 42 2.21 -8.10 -16.47
N LEU A 43 2.19 -7.56 -15.24
CA LEU A 43 3.35 -6.89 -14.64
C LEU A 43 4.35 -7.91 -14.14
N LYS A 44 5.63 -7.58 -14.29
CA LYS A 44 6.77 -8.35 -13.79
C LYS A 44 7.53 -7.54 -12.75
N ASP A 45 8.47 -8.17 -12.05
CA ASP A 45 9.28 -7.51 -11.02
C ASP A 45 9.96 -6.22 -11.52
N GLU A 46 10.43 -6.20 -12.76
CA GLU A 46 11.01 -5.00 -13.40
C GLU A 46 10.02 -3.84 -13.51
N ASP A 47 8.74 -4.14 -13.74
CA ASP A 47 7.66 -3.14 -13.82
C ASP A 47 7.38 -2.57 -12.42
N TRP A 48 7.37 -3.42 -11.38
CA TRP A 48 7.19 -3.00 -9.99
C TRP A 48 8.38 -2.22 -9.45
N ASN A 49 9.60 -2.62 -9.80
CA ASN A 49 10.81 -1.87 -9.52
C ASN A 49 10.80 -0.48 -10.19
N TYR A 50 10.23 -0.38 -11.39
CA TYR A 50 10.02 0.91 -12.04
C TYR A 50 8.99 1.75 -11.28
N PHE A 51 7.87 1.15 -10.86
CA PHE A 51 6.85 1.83 -10.04
C PHE A 51 7.46 2.43 -8.78
N GLU A 52 8.18 1.62 -7.98
CA GLU A 52 8.77 2.06 -6.71
C GLU A 52 9.76 3.23 -6.90
N LYS A 53 10.62 3.17 -7.92
CA LYS A 53 11.57 4.24 -8.24
C LYS A 53 10.92 5.54 -8.72
N ASN A 54 9.65 5.49 -9.13
CA ASN A 54 8.93 6.62 -9.71
C ASN A 54 7.62 6.89 -8.95
N ILE A 55 7.51 6.42 -7.70
CA ILE A 55 6.28 6.50 -6.92
C ILE A 55 5.85 7.95 -6.67
N ASP A 56 6.81 8.86 -6.52
CA ASP A 56 6.56 10.30 -6.32
C ASP A 56 5.89 10.98 -7.52
N LEU A 57 5.83 10.31 -8.68
CA LEU A 57 5.11 10.80 -9.86
C LEU A 57 3.62 10.45 -9.81
N TRP A 58 3.20 9.58 -8.88
CA TRP A 58 1.81 9.20 -8.70
C TRP A 58 1.11 10.21 -7.79
N ALA A 59 -0.07 10.66 -8.19
CA ALA A 59 -0.92 11.46 -7.33
C ALA A 59 -1.40 10.63 -6.13
N SER A 60 -1.46 11.25 -4.95
CA SER A 60 -1.89 10.62 -3.69
C SER A 60 -3.19 9.82 -3.83
N GLU A 61 -4.24 10.42 -4.41
CA GLU A 61 -5.51 9.74 -4.62
C GLU A 61 -5.41 8.46 -5.47
N ILE A 62 -4.45 8.40 -6.39
CA ILE A 62 -4.24 7.25 -7.28
C ILE A 62 -3.46 6.15 -6.55
N LEU A 63 -2.47 6.53 -5.72
CA LEU A 63 -1.80 5.60 -4.81
C LEU A 63 -2.79 5.00 -3.81
N HIS A 64 -3.68 5.81 -3.26
CA HIS A 64 -4.75 5.37 -2.36
C HIS A 64 -5.68 4.35 -3.04
N ARG A 65 -6.16 4.66 -4.26
CA ARG A 65 -6.96 3.71 -5.07
C ARG A 65 -6.21 2.41 -5.31
N LEU A 66 -4.94 2.48 -5.72
CA LEU A 66 -4.09 1.31 -5.95
C LEU A 66 -3.99 0.45 -4.69
N ALA A 67 -3.71 1.06 -3.53
CA ALA A 67 -3.58 0.36 -2.26
C ALA A 67 -4.86 -0.38 -1.87
N ILE A 68 -6.01 0.26 -2.01
CA ILE A 68 -7.30 -0.34 -1.67
C ILE A 68 -7.67 -1.47 -2.62
N VAL A 69 -7.49 -1.29 -3.93
CA VAL A 69 -7.88 -2.33 -4.89
C VAL A 69 -6.91 -3.51 -4.89
N ILE A 70 -5.61 -3.29 -4.63
CA ILE A 70 -4.61 -4.37 -4.70
C ILE A 70 -4.74 -5.36 -3.54
N VAL A 71 -5.18 -4.93 -2.35
CA VAL A 71 -5.41 -5.83 -1.20
C VAL A 71 -6.66 -6.69 -1.39
N GLU A 72 -7.67 -6.16 -2.09
CA GLU A 72 -8.87 -6.94 -2.44
C GLU A 72 -8.63 -7.89 -3.62
N TYR A 73 -7.60 -7.62 -4.43
CA TYR A 73 -7.31 -8.39 -5.62
C TYR A 73 -6.58 -9.71 -5.32
N LYS A 74 -7.38 -10.78 -5.17
CA LYS A 74 -6.89 -12.14 -4.89
C LYS A 74 -6.57 -12.91 -6.17
N SER A 75 -5.37 -12.69 -6.71
CA SER A 75 -4.85 -13.48 -7.84
C SER A 75 -3.86 -14.55 -7.39
N LYS A 76 -3.81 -15.67 -8.13
CA LYS A 76 -2.78 -16.71 -7.92
C LYS A 76 -1.40 -16.27 -8.43
N SER A 77 -1.34 -15.31 -9.35
CA SER A 77 -0.10 -14.78 -9.92
C SER A 77 0.51 -13.63 -9.13
N LEU A 78 -0.27 -12.99 -8.26
CA LEU A 78 0.20 -11.83 -7.51
C LEU A 78 0.68 -12.26 -6.12
N ASP A 79 1.98 -12.09 -5.88
CA ASP A 79 2.60 -12.40 -4.60
C ASP A 79 2.01 -11.54 -3.48
N TYR A 80 1.66 -12.17 -2.36
CA TYR A 80 1.13 -11.53 -1.17
C TYR A 80 2.16 -10.58 -0.53
N VAL A 81 3.46 -10.85 -0.66
CA VAL A 81 4.52 -9.93 -0.21
C VAL A 81 4.49 -8.65 -1.05
N LEU A 82 4.36 -8.77 -2.36
CA LEU A 82 4.26 -7.63 -3.28
C LEU A 82 3.01 -6.78 -3.01
N GLN A 83 1.86 -7.40 -2.76
CA GLN A 83 0.62 -6.68 -2.38
C GLN A 83 0.86 -5.79 -1.15
N ASN A 84 1.43 -6.38 -0.10
CA ASN A 84 1.73 -5.68 1.15
C ASN A 84 2.80 -4.59 0.96
N ARG A 85 3.80 -4.83 0.11
CA ARG A 85 4.81 -3.83 -0.24
C ARG A 85 4.17 -2.61 -0.91
N VAL A 86 3.32 -2.82 -1.93
CA VAL A 86 2.62 -1.73 -2.61
C VAL A 86 1.70 -0.97 -1.64
N TYR A 87 1.00 -1.68 -0.77
CA TYR A 87 0.16 -1.06 0.27
C TYR A 87 0.98 -0.16 1.21
N CYS A 88 2.12 -0.64 1.72
CA CYS A 88 3.00 0.16 2.56
C CYS A 88 3.58 1.37 1.84
N LEU A 89 4.03 1.19 0.59
CA LEU A 89 4.56 2.28 -0.22
C LEU A 89 3.49 3.36 -0.46
N ALA A 90 2.25 2.98 -0.74
CA ALA A 90 1.16 3.95 -0.84
C ALA A 90 0.93 4.70 0.49
N LEU A 91 0.91 4.01 1.63
CA LEU A 91 0.76 4.64 2.94
C LEU A 91 1.88 5.67 3.22
N ILE A 92 3.12 5.37 2.83
CA ILE A 92 4.27 6.27 2.98
C ILE A 92 4.11 7.53 2.10
N HIS A 93 3.66 7.37 0.85
CA HIS A 93 3.69 8.43 -0.16
C HIS A 93 2.35 9.17 -0.36
N CYS A 94 1.25 8.72 0.23
CA CYS A 94 -0.03 9.43 0.21
C CYS A 94 -0.02 10.67 1.11
N LEU A 95 -0.88 11.64 0.78
CA LEU A 95 -1.25 12.74 1.65
C LEU A 95 -1.90 12.22 2.94
N ASP A 96 -1.91 13.05 3.98
CA ASP A 96 -2.29 12.61 5.32
C ASP A 96 -3.72 12.06 5.43
N GLU A 97 -4.68 12.61 4.66
CA GLU A 97 -6.07 12.15 4.69
C GLU A 97 -6.19 10.71 4.15
N GLU A 98 -5.63 10.44 2.97
CA GLU A 98 -5.63 9.12 2.37
C GLU A 98 -4.75 8.12 3.12
N ALA A 99 -3.60 8.56 3.64
CA ALA A 99 -2.74 7.70 4.44
C ALA A 99 -3.45 7.28 5.74
N SER A 100 -4.21 8.19 6.36
CA SER A 100 -5.01 7.91 7.55
C SER A 100 -6.04 6.80 7.32
N ASP A 101 -6.74 6.84 6.18
CA ASP A 101 -7.70 5.80 5.80
C ASP A 101 -7.03 4.41 5.72
N LEU A 102 -5.83 4.34 5.14
CA LEU A 102 -5.05 3.09 5.05
C LEU A 102 -4.55 2.58 6.42
N THR A 103 -4.35 3.45 7.42
CA THR A 103 -3.88 2.99 8.73
C THR A 103 -4.83 2.00 9.42
N HIS A 104 -6.13 2.07 9.10
CA HIS A 104 -7.16 1.26 9.75
C HIS A 104 -7.01 -0.24 9.49
N ASN A 105 -6.57 -0.60 8.28
CA ASN A 105 -6.47 -2.00 7.85
C ASN A 105 -5.02 -2.52 7.91
N LEU A 106 -4.03 -1.64 8.08
CA LEU A 106 -2.61 -1.97 8.00
C LEU A 106 -2.20 -3.17 8.87
N ALA A 107 -2.70 -3.27 10.12
CA ALA A 107 -2.36 -4.39 11.00
C ALA A 107 -2.91 -5.73 10.48
N ALA A 108 -4.11 -5.72 9.91
CA ALA A 108 -4.74 -6.89 9.32
C ALA A 108 -4.02 -7.32 8.04
N GLU A 109 -3.72 -6.37 7.16
CA GLU A 109 -3.05 -6.64 5.88
C GLU A 109 -1.63 -7.15 6.05
N LEU A 110 -0.87 -6.53 6.96
CA LEU A 110 0.51 -6.93 7.17
C LEU A 110 0.61 -8.31 7.83
N GLY A 111 -0.21 -8.61 8.84
CA GLY A 111 -0.02 -9.78 9.70
C GLY A 111 1.39 -9.85 10.33
N LEU A 112 1.62 -10.86 11.18
CA LEU A 112 2.95 -11.05 11.82
C LEU A 112 3.89 -11.97 11.02
N GLY A 113 3.37 -12.72 10.04
CA GLY A 113 4.11 -13.76 9.34
C GLY A 113 4.75 -13.35 8.01
N VAL A 114 4.38 -12.19 7.46
CA VAL A 114 4.84 -11.73 6.14
C VAL A 114 6.21 -11.08 6.24
N ASP A 115 7.15 -11.55 5.43
CA ASP A 115 8.52 -11.04 5.35
C ASP A 115 8.59 -9.84 4.39
N LEU A 116 8.47 -8.64 4.97
CA LEU A 116 8.75 -7.36 4.28
C LEU A 116 10.15 -6.86 4.61
N GLU A 117 10.70 -6.01 3.75
CA GLU A 117 11.98 -5.35 4.03
C GLU A 117 11.90 -4.48 5.27
N VAL A 118 12.96 -4.55 6.09
CA VAL A 118 13.13 -3.76 7.31
C VAL A 118 12.96 -2.26 7.04
N GLU A 119 13.58 -1.76 5.98
CA GLU A 119 13.53 -0.34 5.60
C GLU A 119 12.10 0.14 5.34
N ILE A 120 11.24 -0.71 4.75
CA ILE A 120 9.84 -0.35 4.51
C ILE A 120 9.08 -0.25 5.83
N LEU A 121 9.30 -1.21 6.74
CA LEU A 121 8.66 -1.19 8.06
C LEU A 121 9.08 0.03 8.89
N GLU A 122 10.36 0.42 8.83
CA GLU A 122 10.87 1.63 9.48
C GLU A 122 10.20 2.89 8.93
N LYS A 123 10.12 3.04 7.60
CA LYS A 123 9.43 4.18 6.97
C LYS A 123 7.93 4.22 7.27
N VAL A 124 7.27 3.06 7.36
CA VAL A 124 5.88 2.99 7.80
C VAL A 124 5.72 3.51 9.23
N ILE A 125 6.62 3.15 10.15
CA ILE A 125 6.59 3.65 11.53
C ILE A 125 6.77 5.17 11.54
N GLU A 126 7.76 5.69 10.84
CA GLU A 126 8.01 7.14 10.74
C GLU A 126 6.77 7.87 10.23
N ARG A 127 6.15 7.36 9.15
CA ARG A 127 4.94 7.95 8.57
C ARG A 127 3.76 7.93 9.55
N LEU A 128 3.55 6.83 10.27
CA LEU A 128 2.48 6.74 11.26
C LEU A 128 2.71 7.71 12.44
N GLU A 129 3.97 7.91 12.84
CA GLU A 129 4.33 8.89 13.88
C GLU A 129 4.10 10.34 13.40
N GLU A 130 4.38 10.65 12.13
CA GLU A 130 4.02 11.93 11.52
C GLU A 130 2.50 12.17 11.52
N LEU A 131 1.71 11.19 11.09
CA LEU A 131 0.26 11.27 11.10
C LEU A 131 -0.28 11.52 12.51
N LEU A 132 0.26 10.81 13.51
CA LEU A 132 -0.13 10.98 14.91
C LEU A 132 0.15 12.40 15.43
N ASN A 133 1.22 13.03 14.95
CA ASN A 133 1.57 14.40 15.30
C ASN A 133 0.69 15.45 14.58
N ASN A 134 -0.01 15.08 13.51
CA ASN A 134 -0.93 15.97 12.81
C ASN A 134 -2.35 15.92 13.43
N TYR A 135 -2.57 16.76 14.45
CA TYR A 135 -3.81 16.80 15.23
C TYR A 135 -5.09 16.97 14.40
N ILE A 136 -5.07 17.75 13.31
CA ILE A 136 -6.26 18.00 12.49
C ILE A 136 -6.75 16.70 11.83
N ILE A 137 -5.81 15.91 11.30
CA ILE A 137 -6.09 14.65 10.60
C ILE A 137 -6.56 13.60 11.60
N VAL A 138 -5.84 13.46 12.71
CA VAL A 138 -6.20 12.51 13.79
C VAL A 138 -7.60 12.78 14.34
N ALA A 139 -7.94 14.05 14.55
CA ALA A 139 -9.26 14.45 15.05
C ALA A 139 -10.39 14.14 14.05
N LYS A 140 -10.16 14.34 12.75
CA LYS A 140 -11.11 13.96 11.69
C LYS A 140 -11.37 12.45 11.68
N CYS A 141 -10.34 11.64 11.91
CA CYS A 141 -10.46 10.18 11.93
C CYS A 141 -10.86 9.61 13.31
N GLN A 142 -10.97 10.45 14.35
CA GLN A 142 -11.27 10.06 15.75
C GLN A 142 -10.37 8.92 16.31
N GLY A 143 -9.22 8.68 15.68
CA GLY A 143 -8.53 7.38 15.72
C GLY A 143 -7.19 7.35 16.46
N GLU A 144 -6.86 8.33 17.31
CA GLU A 144 -5.53 8.44 17.95
C GLU A 144 -5.07 7.13 18.63
N LYS A 145 -5.98 6.49 19.39
CA LYS A 145 -5.70 5.21 20.05
C LYS A 145 -5.45 4.09 19.04
N HIS A 146 -6.18 4.11 17.93
CA HIS A 146 -6.01 3.13 16.86
C HIS A 146 -4.66 3.32 16.17
N THR A 147 -4.30 4.54 15.75
CA THR A 147 -2.99 4.83 15.14
C THR A 147 -1.83 4.43 16.06
N LYS A 148 -1.91 4.74 17.37
CA LYS A 148 -0.92 4.27 18.36
C LYS A 148 -0.82 2.75 18.41
N HIS A 149 -1.96 2.05 18.43
CA HIS A 149 -1.98 0.59 18.41
C HIS A 149 -1.35 0.01 17.14
N THR A 150 -1.62 0.63 15.98
CA THR A 150 -1.04 0.25 14.70
C THR A 150 0.48 0.46 14.70
N ILE A 151 0.98 1.56 15.27
CA ILE A 151 2.43 1.78 15.45
C ILE A 151 3.05 0.65 16.29
N ASP A 152 2.45 0.31 17.43
CA ASP A 152 2.94 -0.77 18.29
C ASP A 152 2.98 -2.12 17.57
N PHE A 153 1.97 -2.39 16.74
CA PHE A 153 1.91 -3.59 15.91
C PHE A 153 3.07 -3.62 14.89
N VAL A 154 3.29 -2.53 14.15
CA VAL A 154 4.36 -2.48 13.14
C VAL A 154 5.74 -2.59 13.80
N LYS A 155 5.95 -1.96 14.96
CA LYS A 155 7.18 -2.14 15.77
C LYS A 155 7.40 -3.59 16.18
N LYS A 156 6.34 -4.29 16.62
CA LYS A 156 6.42 -5.71 16.94
C LYS A 156 6.79 -6.55 15.72
N LYS A 157 6.20 -6.26 14.56
CA LYS A 157 6.52 -6.94 13.30
C LYS A 157 7.98 -6.73 12.90
N LEU A 158 8.48 -5.49 12.95
CA LEU A 158 9.87 -5.15 12.68
C LEU A 158 10.85 -5.99 13.52
N ASN A 159 10.57 -6.13 14.82
CA ASN A 159 11.40 -6.96 15.71
C ASN A 159 11.42 -8.43 15.27
N VAL A 160 10.27 -9.02 14.92
CA VAL A 160 10.18 -10.40 14.42
C VAL A 160 10.99 -10.57 13.13
N THR A 161 10.89 -9.63 12.20
CA THR A 161 11.66 -9.65 10.94
C THR A 161 13.17 -9.58 11.21
N LEU A 162 13.62 -8.71 12.13
CA LEU A 162 15.02 -8.59 12.51
C LEU A 162 15.57 -9.87 13.15
N GLU A 163 14.78 -10.53 14.01
CA GLU A 163 15.16 -11.80 14.63
C GLU A 163 15.32 -12.92 13.60
N LYS A 164 14.39 -13.04 12.64
CA LYS A 164 14.49 -14.00 11.54
C LYS A 164 15.75 -13.76 10.70
N ASN A 165 16.03 -12.52 10.33
CA ASN A 165 17.21 -12.17 9.53
C ASN A 165 18.53 -12.52 10.25
N LYS A 166 18.59 -12.37 11.58
CA LYS A 166 19.74 -12.80 12.38
C LYS A 166 19.90 -14.31 12.39
N ALA A 167 18.80 -15.06 12.52
CA ALA A 167 18.83 -16.52 12.53
C ALA A 167 19.27 -17.13 11.19
N ASN A 168 18.95 -16.49 10.07
CA ASN A 168 19.32 -16.96 8.72
C ASN A 168 20.76 -16.62 8.31
N ASN A 169 21.45 -15.77 9.06
CA ASN A 169 22.85 -15.37 8.81
C ASN A 169 23.87 -16.16 9.66
N ILE A 170 23.45 -17.26 10.27
CA ILE A 170 24.26 -18.22 11.05
C ILE A 170 24.27 -19.56 10.29
#